data_AF-A0A7K4H985-F1
#
_entry.id   AF-A0A7K4H985-F1
#
_cell.length_a   1.000
_cell.length_b   1.000
_cell.length_c   1.000
_cell.angle_alpha   90.00
_cell.angle_beta   90.00
_cell.angle_gamma   90.00
#
_symmetry.space_group_name_H-M   'P 1'
#
loop_
_entity.id
_entity.type
_entity.pdbx_description
1 polymer ?
#
loop_
_entity_poly.entity_id
_entity_poly.type
_entity_poly.pdbx_seq_one_letter_code
_entity_poly.pdbx_strand_id
1 'polypeptide(L)' 'TPGNKNVTHYWRRKPKRANCVICKRPLQSVPRLRPSKMVKTQKTARRANRVESGRYCAKCLQNLIKETIWSQ' A
#
# COMPACT_ATOMS: atom_id res chain seq x y z
N THR A 1 -9.20 -33.21 2.29
CA THR A 1 -10.51 -32.73 2.80
C THR A 1 -10.99 -33.66 3.91
N PRO A 2 -11.99 -33.29 4.75
CA PRO A 2 -12.39 -34.11 5.90
C PRO A 2 -12.70 -35.58 5.59
N GLY A 3 -13.19 -35.89 4.38
CA GLY A 3 -13.44 -37.25 3.90
C GLY A 3 -12.24 -37.96 3.24
N ASN A 4 -11.01 -37.67 3.67
CA ASN A 4 -9.78 -38.30 3.17
C ASN A 4 -9.57 -38.24 1.64
N LYS A 5 -10.06 -37.16 0.98
CA LYS A 5 -9.84 -36.91 -0.45
C LYS A 5 -8.67 -35.94 -0.66
N ASN A 6 -7.83 -36.22 -1.65
CA ASN A 6 -6.79 -35.31 -2.13
C ASN A 6 -7.38 -34.36 -3.18
N VAL A 7 -7.36 -33.05 -2.89
CA VAL A 7 -7.89 -32.00 -3.76
C VAL A 7 -6.81 -30.93 -3.94
N THR A 8 -6.60 -30.49 -5.17
CA THR A 8 -5.70 -29.37 -5.50
C THR A 8 -6.42 -28.05 -5.28
N HIS A 9 -5.90 -27.22 -4.37
CA HIS A 9 -6.41 -25.87 -4.15
C HIS A 9 -5.61 -24.83 -4.95
N TYR A 10 -6.30 -23.98 -5.69
CA TYR A 10 -5.67 -22.89 -6.44
C TYR A 10 -5.40 -21.68 -5.55
N TRP A 11 -4.13 -21.28 -5.48
CA TRP A 11 -3.72 -20.10 -4.75
C TRP A 11 -3.69 -18.87 -5.65
N ARG A 12 -4.24 -17.78 -5.13
CA ARG A 12 -4.22 -16.50 -5.83
C ARG A 12 -2.84 -15.83 -5.71
N ARG A 13 -2.33 -15.27 -6.82
CA ARG A 13 -1.05 -14.54 -6.84
C ARG A 13 -0.98 -13.40 -5.81
N LYS A 14 0.21 -13.16 -5.25
CA LYS A 14 0.45 -12.04 -4.33
C LYS A 14 0.54 -10.71 -5.10
N PRO A 15 -0.14 -9.64 -4.65
CA PRO A 15 -0.02 -8.33 -5.29
C PRO A 15 1.41 -7.76 -5.25
N LYS A 16 1.70 -6.90 -6.23
CA LYS A 16 2.91 -6.06 -6.24
C LYS A 16 2.83 -5.01 -5.11
N ARG A 17 3.97 -4.42 -4.77
CA ARG A 17 4.04 -3.32 -3.78
C ARG A 17 3.37 -2.07 -4.37
N ALA A 18 2.78 -1.25 -3.49
CA ALA A 18 2.34 0.09 -3.86
C ALA A 18 3.56 0.98 -4.06
N ASN A 19 3.50 1.89 -5.03
CA ASN A 19 4.61 2.76 -5.41
C ASN A 19 4.22 4.23 -5.24
N CYS A 20 5.21 5.08 -4.98
CA CYS A 20 5.05 6.53 -4.99
C CYS A 20 4.66 7.02 -6.38
N VAL A 21 3.75 7.99 -6.47
CA VAL A 21 3.29 8.55 -7.76
C VAL A 21 4.42 9.26 -8.52
N ILE A 22 5.31 9.97 -7.81
CA ILE A 22 6.38 10.78 -8.41
C ILE A 22 7.61 9.93 -8.72
N CYS A 23 8.27 9.42 -7.68
CA CYS A 23 9.55 8.72 -7.83
C CYS A 23 9.43 7.21 -8.06
N LYS A 24 8.21 6.65 -8.11
CA LYS A 24 7.92 5.21 -8.31
C LYS A 24 8.57 4.25 -7.29
N ARG A 25 9.18 4.78 -6.22
CA ARG A 25 9.75 3.97 -5.13
C ARG A 25 8.66 3.21 -4.38
N PRO A 26 8.94 2.00 -3.89
CA PRO A 26 7.97 1.21 -3.15
C PRO A 26 7.62 1.87 -1.80
N LEU A 27 6.33 1.92 -1.48
CA LEU A 27 5.81 2.38 -0.20
C LEU A 27 5.82 1.23 0.80
N GLN A 28 6.63 1.34 1.85
CA GLN A 28 6.78 0.28 2.86
C GLN A 28 5.58 0.17 3.81
N SER A 29 4.91 1.29 4.10
CA SER A 29 3.79 1.33 5.04
C SER A 29 2.50 0.72 4.49
N VAL A 30 2.40 0.53 3.16
CA VAL A 30 1.17 0.03 2.54
C VAL A 30 1.23 -1.50 2.45
N PRO A 31 0.28 -2.23 3.06
CA PRO A 31 0.30 -3.68 3.06
C PRO A 31 0.02 -4.24 1.66
N ARG A 32 0.69 -5.34 1.32
CA ARG A 32 0.56 -6.03 0.03
C ARG A 32 -0.65 -6.98 0.03
N LEU A 33 -1.84 -6.40 0.09
CA LEU A 33 -3.10 -7.13 0.15
C LEU A 33 -3.93 -6.92 -1.11
N ARG A 34 -4.76 -7.91 -1.44
CA ARG A 34 -5.77 -7.76 -2.49
C ARG A 34 -6.85 -6.78 -2.03
N PRO A 35 -7.54 -6.08 -2.93
CA PRO A 35 -8.59 -5.11 -2.56
C PRO A 35 -9.60 -5.67 -1.55
N SER A 36 -10.09 -6.90 -1.78
CA SER A 36 -11.05 -7.57 -0.88
C SER A 36 -10.51 -7.86 0.53
N LYS A 37 -9.19 -8.03 0.69
CA LYS A 37 -8.55 -8.18 2.01
C LYS A 37 -8.18 -6.83 2.60
N MET A 38 -7.82 -5.85 1.78
CA MET A 38 -7.43 -4.51 2.21
C MET A 38 -8.61 -3.77 2.85
N VAL A 39 -9.83 -3.91 2.33
CA VAL A 39 -11.04 -3.33 2.95
C VAL A 39 -11.27 -3.87 4.36
N LYS A 40 -10.90 -5.13 4.62
CA LYS A 40 -11.03 -5.80 5.93
C LYS A 40 -9.93 -5.42 6.94
N THR A 41 -8.98 -4.56 6.55
CA THR A 41 -7.92 -4.10 7.47
C THR A 41 -8.27 -2.79 8.15
N GLN A 42 -7.74 -2.61 9.36
CA GLN A 42 -7.90 -1.36 10.11
C GLN A 42 -7.35 -0.17 9.32
N LYS A 43 -7.90 1.03 9.55
CA LYS A 43 -7.51 2.25 8.82
C LYS A 43 -6.04 2.62 9.08
N THR A 44 -5.57 2.44 10.30
CA THR A 44 -4.17 2.67 10.73
C THR A 44 -3.20 1.68 10.10
N ALA A 45 -3.60 0.43 9.90
CA ALA A 45 -2.75 -0.58 9.26
C ALA A 45 -2.60 -0.41 7.74
N ARG A 46 -3.46 0.41 7.10
CA ARG A 46 -3.44 0.64 5.64
C ARG A 46 -2.43 1.71 5.21
N ARG A 47 -2.06 2.63 6.12
CA ARG A 47 -1.29 3.83 5.79
C ARG A 47 -0.49 4.30 7.02
N ALA A 48 0.62 4.99 6.80
CA ALA A 48 1.31 5.66 7.91
C ALA A 48 0.51 6.89 8.41
N ASN A 49 0.78 7.32 9.64
CA ASN A 49 0.05 8.43 10.28
C ASN A 49 0.28 9.81 9.62
N ARG A 50 1.34 9.97 8.81
CA ARG A 50 1.59 11.21 8.07
C ARG A 50 0.60 11.44 6.92
N VAL A 51 0.45 12.70 6.52
CA VAL A 51 -0.40 13.14 5.41
C VAL A 51 -0.01 12.43 4.10
N GLU A 52 -1.00 12.07 3.28
CA GLU A 52 -0.86 11.44 1.96
C GLU A 52 0.13 10.25 1.88
N SER A 53 0.25 9.47 2.95
CA SER A 53 1.26 8.40 3.06
C SER A 53 1.08 7.20 2.13
N GLY A 54 -0.14 7.01 1.58
CA GLY A 54 -0.45 5.97 0.59
C GLY A 54 -0.19 6.38 -0.86
N ARG A 55 0.15 7.66 -1.11
CA ARG A 55 0.33 8.22 -2.45
C ARG A 55 1.76 8.71 -2.68
N TYR A 56 2.33 9.40 -1.70
CA TYR A 56 3.68 9.97 -1.78
C TYR A 56 4.63 9.33 -0.76
N CYS A 57 5.89 9.16 -1.13
CA CYS A 57 6.95 8.86 -0.16
C CYS A 57 7.28 10.11 0.68
N ALA A 58 7.93 9.92 1.82
CA ALA A 58 8.23 11.03 2.74
C ALA A 58 9.04 12.17 2.08
N LYS A 59 10.06 11.81 1.27
CA LYS A 59 10.92 12.79 0.58
C LYS A 59 10.16 13.61 -0.47
N CYS A 60 9.33 12.96 -1.30
CA CYS A 60 8.54 13.67 -2.31
C CYS A 60 7.49 14.56 -1.66
N LEU A 61 6.85 14.11 -0.57
CA LEU A 61 5.89 14.92 0.15
C LEU A 61 6.54 16.17 0.76
N GLN A 62 7.74 16.02 1.35
CA GLN A 62 8.50 17.14 1.90
C GLN A 62 8.83 18.19 0.83
N ASN A 63 9.26 17.76 -0.35
CA ASN A 63 9.57 18.67 -1.45
C ASN A 63 8.33 19.41 -1.93
N LEU A 64 7.21 18.70 -2.13
CA LEU A 64 5.94 19.32 -2.52
C LEU A 64 5.50 20.39 -1.53
N ILE A 65 5.55 20.09 -0.21
CA ILE A 65 5.16 21.06 0.82
C ILE A 65 6.06 22.31 0.76
N LYS A 66 7.37 22.13 0.56
CA LYS A 66 8.30 23.26 0.42
C LYS A 66 8.00 24.09 -0.83
N GLU A 67 7.80 23.44 -1.97
CA GLU A 67 7.46 24.08 -3.24
C GLU A 67 6.16 24.89 -3.11
N THR A 68 5.12 24.34 -2.45
CA THR A 68 3.86 25.07 -2.24
C THR A 68 4.02 26.29 -1.35
N ILE A 69 4.85 26.20 -0.30
CA ILE A 69 5.09 27.33 0.62
C ILE A 69 5.89 28.44 -0.07
N TRP A 70 6.86 28.10 -0.91
CA TRP A 70 7.66 29.09 -1.65
C TRP A 70 6.91 29.75 -2.79
N SER A 71 5.95 29.06 -3.41
CA SER A 71 5.13 29.61 -4.50
C SER A 71 3.99 30.51 -4.03
N GLN A 72 3.72 30.52 -2.72
CA GLN A 72 2.60 31.19 -2.08
C GLN A 72 3.05 32.52 -1.48
#